data_AF-M4B7H6-F1
#
_entry.id   AF-M4B7H6-F1
#
_cell.length_a   1.000
_cell.length_b   1.000
_cell.length_c   1.000
_cell.angle_alpha   90.00
_cell.angle_beta   90.00
_cell.angle_gamma   90.00
#
_symmetry.space_group_name_H-M   'P 1'
#
loop_
_entity.id
_entity.type
_entity.pdbx_description
1 polymer ?
#
loop_
_entity_poly.entity_id
_entity_poly.type
_entity_poly.pdbx_seq_one_letter_code
_entity_poly.pdbx_strand_id
1 'polypeptide(L)'
;MPDQLEKMRTKWDHFGGRFTETANKHMTMQSAQHLHSHMQLDLAHNVLEVAAGAGLGSLDIAQYLQEGRSKVPKETKRTFTVTDLSHVMVDMAAKNLSGISSESIEIKCCEANGFTIWGSPDRTGLIVISTAANKELGFEEHVVEHPNFAMGKDVPALHQRFAAAGFKQVRIWPFQCIAELWSGEEFANFHEELFLAKDEELHAKRFEIVKRMADEWLAKGTPIGLETYVILARK
;
A
#
# COMPACT_ATOMS: atom_id res chain seq x y z
N MET A 1 19.21 10.44 13.97
CA MET A 1 18.50 9.55 13.00
C MET A 1 17.94 8.26 13.62
N PRO A 2 18.56 7.59 14.61
CA PRO A 2 17.95 6.41 15.25
C PRO A 2 16.56 6.70 15.84
N ASP A 3 16.40 7.89 16.45
CA ASP A 3 15.15 8.34 17.07
C ASP A 3 13.97 8.48 16.07
N GLN A 4 14.23 8.86 14.81
CA GLN A 4 13.15 9.01 13.83
C GLN A 4 12.64 7.66 13.29
N LEU A 5 13.56 6.72 13.05
CA LEU A 5 13.18 5.37 12.62
C LEU A 5 12.40 4.66 13.73
N GLU A 6 12.81 4.82 14.98
CA GLU A 6 12.14 4.21 16.12
C GLU A 6 10.75 4.82 16.37
N LYS A 7 10.59 6.14 16.19
CA LYS A 7 9.28 6.80 16.19
C LYS A 7 8.38 6.27 15.08
N MET A 8 8.92 6.05 13.88
CA MET A 8 8.17 5.51 12.75
C MET A 8 7.74 4.06 12.99
N ARG A 9 8.65 3.21 13.49
CA ARG A 9 8.36 1.84 13.91
C ARG A 9 7.24 1.80 14.95
N THR A 10 7.40 2.56 16.03
CA THR A 10 6.39 2.69 17.10
C THR A 10 5.03 3.11 16.54
N LYS A 11 5.00 4.11 15.64
CA LYS A 11 3.75 4.55 15.00
C LYS A 11 3.09 3.42 14.22
N TRP A 12 3.86 2.65 13.44
CA TRP A 12 3.33 1.52 12.68
C TRP A 12 2.88 0.36 13.57
N ASP A 13 3.59 0.07 14.67
CA ASP A 13 3.16 -0.96 15.63
C ASP A 13 1.77 -0.63 16.23
N HIS A 14 1.48 0.65 16.49
CA HIS A 14 0.17 1.08 16.98
C HIS A 14 -0.92 1.12 15.90
N PHE A 15 -0.56 1.46 14.66
CA PHE A 15 -1.51 1.68 13.58
C PHE A 15 -1.77 0.44 12.72
N GLY A 16 -0.85 -0.52 12.70
CA GLY A 16 -0.79 -1.58 11.69
C GLY A 16 -2.01 -2.49 11.66
N GLY A 17 -2.56 -2.83 12.84
CA GLY A 17 -3.81 -3.60 12.92
C GLY A 17 -4.98 -2.88 12.23
N ARG A 18 -5.18 -1.59 12.51
CA ARG A 18 -6.26 -0.80 11.88
C ARG A 18 -6.04 -0.66 10.39
N PHE A 19 -4.82 -0.33 9.98
CA PHE A 19 -4.48 -0.23 8.55
C PHE A 19 -4.81 -1.53 7.80
N THR A 20 -4.52 -2.68 8.42
CA THR A 20 -4.79 -3.99 7.85
C THR A 20 -6.28 -4.24 7.66
N GLU A 21 -7.10 -3.88 8.63
CA GLU A 21 -8.55 -4.09 8.55
C GLU A 21 -9.27 -3.10 7.63
N THR A 22 -8.68 -1.92 7.39
CA THR A 22 -9.28 -0.83 6.62
C THR A 22 -8.61 -0.69 5.24
N ALA A 23 -7.63 0.22 5.13
CA ALA A 23 -6.98 0.58 3.87
C ALA A 23 -6.40 -0.61 3.11
N ASN A 24 -5.85 -1.61 3.82
CA ASN A 24 -5.22 -2.76 3.16
C ASN A 24 -6.25 -3.59 2.40
N LYS A 25 -7.33 -4.01 3.08
CA LYS A 25 -8.41 -4.80 2.48
C LYS A 25 -9.17 -4.06 1.38
N HIS A 26 -9.31 -2.73 1.50
CA HIS A 26 -10.08 -1.94 0.55
C HIS A 26 -9.27 -1.47 -0.66
N MET A 27 -8.00 -1.06 -0.47
CA MET A 27 -7.21 -0.40 -1.52
C MET A 27 -5.87 -1.06 -1.80
N THR A 28 -5.03 -1.30 -0.77
CA THR A 28 -3.63 -1.70 -0.98
C THR A 28 -3.51 -3.05 -1.69
N MET A 29 -4.44 -3.97 -1.41
CA MET A 29 -4.50 -5.27 -2.11
C MET A 29 -4.65 -5.14 -3.63
N GLN A 30 -5.36 -4.10 -4.11
CA GLN A 30 -5.54 -3.88 -5.55
C GLN A 30 -4.19 -3.62 -6.23
N SER A 31 -3.36 -2.74 -5.66
CA SER A 31 -2.02 -2.48 -6.20
C SER A 31 -1.11 -3.70 -6.12
N ALA A 32 -1.17 -4.47 -5.03
CA ALA A 32 -0.34 -5.65 -4.84
C ALA A 32 -0.67 -6.70 -5.91
N GLN A 33 -1.94 -7.08 -6.05
CA GLN A 33 -2.38 -8.07 -7.04
C GLN A 33 -2.08 -7.63 -8.48
N HIS A 34 -2.29 -6.34 -8.79
CA HIS A 34 -1.97 -5.80 -10.11
C HIS A 34 -0.47 -5.92 -10.40
N LEU A 35 0.39 -5.52 -9.46
CA LEU A 35 1.85 -5.69 -9.56
C LEU A 35 2.24 -7.15 -9.75
N HIS A 36 1.76 -8.05 -8.88
CA HIS A 36 2.12 -9.48 -8.88
C HIS A 36 1.81 -10.17 -10.21
N SER A 37 0.70 -9.78 -10.86
CA SER A 37 0.30 -10.32 -12.17
C SER A 37 1.35 -10.14 -13.27
N HIS A 38 2.28 -9.20 -13.10
CA HIS A 38 3.33 -8.90 -14.06
C HIS A 38 4.73 -9.39 -13.65
N MET A 39 4.88 -9.99 -12.46
CA MET A 39 6.19 -10.33 -11.88
C MET A 39 6.70 -11.74 -12.23
N GLN A 40 5.95 -12.53 -13.03
CA GLN A 40 6.32 -13.90 -13.40
C GLN A 40 6.62 -14.78 -12.17
N LEU A 41 5.82 -14.61 -11.11
CA LEU A 41 6.03 -15.26 -9.81
C LEU A 41 5.93 -16.78 -9.88
N ASP A 42 5.26 -17.34 -10.89
CA ASP A 42 5.17 -18.77 -11.17
C ASP A 42 6.52 -19.40 -11.57
N LEU A 43 7.48 -18.60 -12.05
CA LEU A 43 8.84 -19.01 -12.41
C LEU A 43 9.90 -18.59 -11.36
N ALA A 44 9.51 -17.82 -10.34
CA ALA A 44 10.43 -17.25 -9.37
C ALA A 44 10.96 -18.29 -8.38
N HIS A 45 12.28 -18.40 -8.22
CA HIS A 45 12.87 -19.33 -7.24
C HIS A 45 12.97 -18.70 -5.85
N ASN A 46 13.29 -17.41 -5.80
CA ASN A 46 13.45 -16.63 -4.59
C ASN A 46 12.67 -15.33 -4.74
N VAL A 47 11.79 -15.04 -3.78
CA VAL A 47 11.02 -13.80 -3.73
C VAL A 47 11.34 -13.08 -2.44
N LEU A 48 11.59 -11.77 -2.54
CA LEU A 48 11.70 -10.85 -1.41
C LEU A 48 10.62 -9.80 -1.57
N GLU A 49 9.72 -9.71 -0.60
CA GLU A 49 8.72 -8.66 -0.50
C GLU A 49 9.10 -7.71 0.65
N VAL A 50 9.08 -6.41 0.36
CA VAL A 50 9.50 -5.35 1.28
C VAL A 50 8.34 -4.45 1.60
N ALA A 51 8.14 -4.17 2.89
CA ALA A 51 6.98 -3.45 3.42
C ALA A 51 5.65 -4.15 3.10
N ALA A 52 5.59 -5.46 3.39
CA ALA A 52 4.46 -6.32 3.12
C ALA A 52 3.26 -6.10 4.07
N GLY A 53 3.41 -5.28 5.11
CA GLY A 53 2.44 -5.12 6.18
C GLY A 53 2.14 -6.47 6.85
N ALA A 54 0.87 -6.70 7.17
CA ALA A 54 0.40 -7.96 7.74
C ALA A 54 0.40 -9.16 6.76
N GLY A 55 1.02 -9.05 5.60
CA GLY A 55 1.20 -10.16 4.66
C GLY A 55 -0.05 -10.56 3.86
N LEU A 56 -1.09 -9.71 3.80
CA LEU A 56 -2.29 -10.01 3.00
C LEU A 56 -1.98 -10.07 1.50
N GLY A 57 -1.13 -9.16 1.00
CA GLY A 57 -0.62 -9.19 -0.37
C GLY A 57 0.28 -10.41 -0.61
N SER A 58 1.08 -10.78 0.40
CA SER A 58 1.96 -11.95 0.37
C SER A 58 1.20 -13.26 0.16
N LEU A 59 -0.07 -13.35 0.60
CA LEU A 59 -0.91 -14.52 0.33
C LEU A 59 -1.14 -14.72 -1.17
N ASP A 60 -1.26 -13.64 -1.94
CA ASP A 60 -1.38 -13.71 -3.40
C ASP A 60 -0.09 -14.22 -4.03
N ILE A 61 1.08 -13.69 -3.62
CA ILE A 61 2.39 -14.21 -4.06
C ILE A 61 2.50 -15.71 -3.77
N ALA A 62 2.17 -16.12 -2.54
CA ALA A 62 2.31 -17.49 -2.10
C ALA A 62 1.50 -18.48 -2.97
N GLN A 63 0.34 -18.08 -3.50
CA GLN A 63 -0.43 -18.89 -4.44
C GLN A 63 0.34 -19.19 -5.73
N TYR A 64 1.12 -18.24 -6.26
CA TYR A 64 2.00 -18.50 -7.42
C TYR A 64 3.17 -19.43 -7.09
N LEU A 65 3.56 -19.46 -5.82
CA LEU A 65 4.68 -20.27 -5.37
C LEU A 65 4.32 -21.76 -5.22
N GLN A 66 3.05 -22.05 -4.88
CA GLN A 66 2.51 -23.39 -4.67
C GLN A 66 2.53 -24.26 -5.93
N GLU A 67 2.67 -25.58 -5.73
CA GLU A 67 2.78 -26.58 -6.81
C GLU A 67 1.67 -26.49 -7.86
N GLY A 68 0.45 -26.09 -7.48
CA GLY A 68 -0.69 -25.97 -8.39
C GLY A 68 -0.57 -24.84 -9.42
N ARG A 69 0.28 -23.84 -9.19
CA ARG A 69 0.53 -22.71 -10.11
C ARG A 69 1.99 -22.56 -10.53
N SER A 70 2.89 -23.19 -9.78
CA SER A 70 4.32 -23.20 -10.05
C SER A 70 4.64 -23.77 -11.43
N LYS A 71 5.55 -23.13 -12.15
CA LYS A 71 6.16 -23.63 -13.39
C LYS A 71 7.61 -24.09 -13.20
N VAL A 72 8.14 -24.04 -11.98
CA VAL A 72 9.45 -24.61 -11.66
C VAL A 72 9.34 -26.12 -11.37
N PRO A 73 10.39 -26.92 -11.62
CA PRO A 73 10.39 -28.35 -11.30
C PRO A 73 10.07 -28.62 -9.83
N LYS A 74 9.36 -29.72 -9.53
CA LYS A 74 8.85 -30.03 -8.17
C LYS A 74 9.94 -30.18 -7.12
N GLU A 75 11.11 -30.65 -7.53
CA GLU A 75 12.31 -30.82 -6.72
C GLU A 75 12.99 -29.48 -6.37
N THR A 76 12.58 -28.38 -7.00
CA THR A 76 13.16 -27.05 -6.78
C THR A 76 12.61 -26.47 -5.49
N LYS A 77 13.46 -26.37 -4.47
CA LYS A 77 13.14 -25.62 -3.26
C LYS A 77 13.07 -24.12 -3.57
N ARG A 78 11.97 -23.49 -3.20
CA ARG A 78 11.72 -22.05 -3.37
C ARG A 78 11.84 -21.33 -2.02
N THR A 79 12.22 -20.07 -2.05
CA THR A 79 12.24 -19.23 -0.84
C THR A 79 11.38 -17.98 -1.03
N PHE A 80 10.66 -17.61 0.02
CA PHE A 80 9.88 -16.39 0.07
C PHE A 80 10.16 -15.65 1.37
N THR A 81 10.81 -14.50 1.27
CA THR A 81 11.10 -13.64 2.41
C THR A 81 10.14 -12.46 2.38
N VAL A 82 9.35 -12.33 3.43
CA VAL A 82 8.35 -11.28 3.64
C VAL A 82 8.88 -10.36 4.72
N THR A 83 8.90 -9.05 4.45
CA THR A 83 9.50 -8.10 5.39
C THR A 83 8.64 -6.88 5.64
N ASP A 84 8.71 -6.36 6.87
CA ASP A 84 8.11 -5.09 7.25
C ASP A 84 8.94 -4.40 8.33
N LEU A 85 8.76 -3.10 8.53
CA LEU A 85 9.44 -2.36 9.60
C LEU A 85 8.80 -2.65 10.96
N SER A 86 7.48 -2.87 11.00
CA SER A 86 6.72 -3.03 12.23
C SER A 86 6.76 -4.47 12.72
N HIS A 87 7.08 -4.65 14.01
CA HIS A 87 7.04 -5.95 14.68
C HIS A 87 5.65 -6.56 14.63
N VAL A 88 4.63 -5.74 14.90
CA VAL A 88 3.23 -6.16 14.86
C VAL A 88 2.84 -6.65 13.46
N MET A 89 3.28 -5.96 12.41
CA MET A 89 3.03 -6.39 11.03
C MET A 89 3.76 -7.69 10.69
N VAL A 90 5.02 -7.85 11.10
CA VAL A 90 5.79 -9.08 10.90
C VAL A 90 5.13 -10.27 11.60
N ASP A 91 4.67 -10.10 12.84
CA ASP A 91 3.96 -11.13 13.60
C ASP A 91 2.63 -11.53 12.93
N MET A 92 1.87 -10.53 12.45
CA MET A 92 0.62 -10.77 11.71
C MET A 92 0.88 -11.49 10.38
N ALA A 93 1.93 -11.10 9.64
CA ALA A 93 2.33 -11.77 8.40
C ALA A 93 2.73 -13.23 8.67
N ALA A 94 3.54 -13.48 9.69
CA ALA A 94 3.93 -14.83 10.09
C ALA A 94 2.71 -15.69 10.45
N LYS A 95 1.75 -15.13 11.19
CA LYS A 95 0.48 -15.82 11.49
C LYS A 95 -0.30 -16.14 10.23
N ASN A 96 -0.49 -15.17 9.34
CA ASN A 96 -1.26 -15.34 8.11
C ASN A 96 -0.64 -16.35 7.14
N LEU A 97 0.70 -16.45 7.11
CA LEU A 97 1.44 -17.33 6.20
C LEU A 97 1.80 -18.71 6.80
N SER A 98 1.56 -18.91 8.10
CA SER A 98 2.01 -20.08 8.87
C SER A 98 1.61 -21.44 8.26
N GLY A 99 0.45 -21.52 7.60
CA GLY A 99 -0.05 -22.74 6.99
C GLY A 99 0.43 -23.02 5.56
N ILE A 100 1.30 -22.18 5.00
CA ILE A 100 1.68 -22.26 3.57
C ILE A 100 3.08 -22.87 3.37
N SER A 101 3.97 -22.71 4.35
CA SER A 101 5.30 -23.33 4.32
C SER A 101 5.20 -24.83 4.12
N SER A 102 6.07 -25.38 3.29
CA SER A 102 6.11 -26.79 2.93
C SER A 102 7.54 -27.23 2.61
N GLU A 103 7.74 -28.50 2.24
CA GLU A 103 9.07 -28.98 1.81
C GLU A 103 9.59 -28.24 0.56
N SER A 104 8.69 -27.82 -0.32
CA SER A 104 9.03 -27.13 -1.58
C SER A 104 9.09 -25.60 -1.44
N ILE A 105 8.55 -25.01 -0.36
CA ILE A 105 8.50 -23.56 -0.16
C ILE A 105 8.86 -23.20 1.28
N GLU A 106 9.98 -22.48 1.43
CA GLU A 106 10.40 -21.90 2.69
C GLU A 106 9.98 -20.44 2.79
N ILE A 107 9.06 -20.12 3.72
CA ILE A 107 8.62 -18.75 3.99
C ILE A 107 9.29 -18.22 5.26
N LYS A 108 9.84 -17.01 5.18
CA LYS A 108 10.43 -16.29 6.32
C LYS A 108 9.80 -14.91 6.45
N CYS A 109 9.41 -14.55 7.66
CA CYS A 109 9.00 -13.20 7.99
C CYS A 109 10.12 -12.55 8.83
N CYS A 110 10.58 -11.37 8.45
CA CYS A 110 11.60 -10.65 9.23
C CYS A 110 11.48 -9.13 9.07
N GLU A 111 12.17 -8.41 9.96
CA GLU A 111 12.18 -6.95 9.90
C GLU A 111 13.04 -6.43 8.74
N ALA A 112 12.51 -5.46 8.00
CA ALA A 112 13.29 -4.65 7.08
C ALA A 112 12.65 -3.27 6.85
N ASN A 113 13.48 -2.27 6.53
CA ASN A 113 12.99 -0.97 6.13
C ASN A 113 12.40 -1.02 4.71
N GLY A 114 11.35 -0.25 4.48
CA GLY A 114 10.77 -0.07 3.15
C GLY A 114 10.04 1.25 3.02
N PHE A 115 9.66 1.58 1.79
CA PHE A 115 8.84 2.73 1.47
C PHE A 115 8.03 2.44 0.21
N THR A 116 6.95 3.20 0.04
CA THR A 116 6.09 3.12 -1.16
C THR A 116 6.13 4.43 -1.92
N ILE A 117 5.97 4.33 -3.23
CA ILE A 117 5.90 5.48 -4.14
C ILE A 117 4.44 5.62 -4.58
N TRP A 118 3.86 6.78 -4.31
CA TRP A 118 2.53 7.11 -4.78
C TRP A 118 2.58 7.78 -6.15
N GLY A 119 1.45 7.76 -6.83
CA GLY A 119 1.23 8.37 -8.14
C GLY A 119 1.17 9.89 -8.06
N SER A 120 0.28 10.48 -8.83
CA SER A 120 0.05 11.90 -8.85
C SER A 120 -0.90 12.33 -7.71
N PRO A 121 -0.58 13.38 -6.95
CA PRO A 121 -1.46 13.88 -5.89
C PRO A 121 -2.85 14.29 -6.38
N ASP A 122 -2.93 14.93 -7.55
CA ASP A 122 -4.18 15.41 -8.17
C ASP A 122 -5.13 14.29 -8.63
N ARG A 123 -4.63 13.05 -8.73
CA ARG A 123 -5.42 11.84 -9.03
C ARG A 123 -5.74 11.00 -7.80
N THR A 124 -5.26 11.43 -6.63
CA THR A 124 -5.43 10.74 -5.36
C THR A 124 -6.54 11.41 -4.53
N GLY A 125 -7.79 11.14 -4.90
CA GLY A 125 -8.97 11.69 -4.23
C GLY A 125 -8.97 11.45 -2.72
N LEU A 126 -8.49 10.29 -2.27
CA LEU A 126 -8.39 9.95 -0.84
C LEU A 126 -7.61 11.01 -0.04
N ILE A 127 -6.44 11.42 -0.54
CA ILE A 127 -5.58 12.39 0.16
C ILE A 127 -6.08 13.81 -0.10
N VAL A 128 -6.48 14.15 -1.33
CA VAL A 128 -6.96 15.49 -1.66
C VAL A 128 -8.18 15.87 -0.82
N ILE A 129 -9.19 14.98 -0.73
CA ILE A 129 -10.38 15.21 0.08
C ILE A 129 -10.00 15.32 1.56
N SER A 130 -9.17 14.40 2.06
CA SER A 130 -8.75 14.42 3.47
C SER A 130 -8.01 15.70 3.86
N THR A 131 -7.11 16.18 3.00
CA THR A 131 -6.36 17.42 3.22
C THR A 131 -7.26 18.65 3.14
N ALA A 132 -8.20 18.68 2.18
CA ALA A 132 -9.17 19.77 2.07
C ALA A 132 -10.11 19.83 3.29
N ALA A 133 -10.62 18.68 3.74
CA ALA A 133 -11.45 18.58 4.93
C ALA A 133 -10.70 19.04 6.20
N ASN A 134 -9.43 18.64 6.36
CA ASN A 134 -8.59 19.11 7.46
C ASN A 134 -8.43 20.64 7.44
N LYS A 135 -8.23 21.23 6.27
CA LYS A 135 -8.14 22.69 6.11
C LYS A 135 -9.44 23.40 6.49
N GLU A 136 -10.58 22.89 6.06
CA GLU A 136 -11.90 23.45 6.40
C GLU A 136 -12.22 23.35 7.90
N LEU A 137 -11.68 22.33 8.58
CA LEU A 137 -11.77 22.15 10.02
C LEU A 137 -10.73 22.95 10.83
N GLY A 138 -9.79 23.64 10.18
CA GLY A 138 -8.76 24.44 10.84
C GLY A 138 -7.50 23.66 11.29
N PHE A 139 -7.29 22.43 10.80
CA PHE A 139 -6.12 21.61 11.11
C PHE A 139 -4.95 21.88 10.15
N GLU A 140 -4.37 23.09 10.23
CA GLU A 140 -3.34 23.56 9.28
C GLU A 140 -2.03 22.74 9.30
N GLU A 141 -1.69 22.14 10.45
CA GLU A 141 -0.52 21.26 10.61
C GLU A 141 -0.61 19.94 9.81
N HIS A 142 -1.80 19.62 9.28
CA HIS A 142 -2.06 18.41 8.49
C HIS A 142 -2.26 18.69 6.99
N VAL A 143 -1.78 19.84 6.50
CA VAL A 143 -1.91 20.28 5.09
C VAL A 143 -0.61 20.06 4.29
N VAL A 144 0.47 19.61 4.93
CA VAL A 144 1.73 19.30 4.23
C VAL A 144 1.57 18.04 3.37
N GLU A 145 2.10 18.11 2.15
CA GLU A 145 2.06 16.98 1.23
C GLU A 145 2.78 15.74 1.78
N HIS A 146 2.18 14.58 1.57
CA HIS A 146 2.74 13.32 2.02
C HIS A 146 4.05 12.97 1.26
N PRO A 147 5.14 12.58 1.97
CA PRO A 147 6.44 12.35 1.35
C PRO A 147 6.46 11.24 0.30
N ASN A 148 5.50 10.30 0.33
CA ASN A 148 5.39 9.23 -0.66
C ASN A 148 5.10 9.75 -2.09
N PHE A 149 4.60 10.98 -2.24
CA PHE A 149 4.43 11.61 -3.55
C PHE A 149 5.73 12.19 -4.13
N ALA A 150 6.76 12.41 -3.30
CA ALA A 150 7.95 13.16 -3.70
C ALA A 150 8.66 12.53 -4.91
N MET A 151 8.70 11.20 -5.00
CA MET A 151 9.30 10.49 -6.16
C MET A 151 8.31 10.31 -7.32
N GLY A 152 7.01 10.25 -7.05
CA GLY A 152 5.99 10.02 -8.09
C GLY A 152 5.73 11.22 -9.00
N LYS A 153 6.05 12.43 -8.54
CA LYS A 153 5.85 13.68 -9.28
C LYS A 153 6.75 13.85 -10.50
N ASP A 154 7.91 13.20 -10.49
CA ASP A 154 8.91 13.33 -11.55
C ASP A 154 9.32 11.93 -12.05
N VAL A 155 8.45 11.36 -12.88
CA VAL A 155 8.67 10.04 -13.51
C VAL A 155 9.97 10.00 -14.34
N PRO A 156 10.34 11.04 -15.12
CA PRO A 156 11.65 11.10 -15.76
C PRO A 156 12.83 10.99 -14.78
N ALA A 157 12.83 11.74 -13.68
CA ALA A 157 13.88 11.62 -12.67
C ALA A 157 13.85 10.26 -11.97
N LEU A 158 12.67 9.67 -11.76
CA LEU A 158 12.54 8.32 -11.23
C LEU A 158 13.19 7.28 -12.16
N HIS A 159 12.98 7.38 -13.47
CA HIS A 159 13.70 6.56 -14.45
C HIS A 159 15.21 6.72 -14.37
N GLN A 160 15.72 7.95 -14.24
CA GLN A 160 17.15 8.20 -14.09
C GLN A 160 17.71 7.57 -12.81
N ARG A 161 16.97 7.58 -11.70
CA ARG A 161 17.37 6.92 -10.45
C ARG A 161 17.51 5.40 -10.64
N PHE A 162 16.58 4.74 -11.33
CA PHE A 162 16.70 3.31 -11.65
C PHE A 162 17.89 3.03 -12.58
N ALA A 163 18.11 3.87 -13.59
CA ALA A 163 19.26 3.72 -14.48
C ALA A 163 20.59 3.87 -13.70
N ALA A 164 20.69 4.86 -12.81
CA ALA A 164 21.85 5.08 -11.95
C ALA A 164 22.08 3.91 -10.97
N ALA A 165 21.01 3.23 -10.54
CA ALA A 165 21.07 2.01 -9.72
C ALA A 165 21.41 0.73 -10.52
N GLY A 166 21.65 0.86 -11.84
CA GLY A 166 22.10 -0.22 -12.71
C GLY A 166 20.98 -1.06 -13.34
N PHE A 167 19.73 -0.61 -13.29
CA PHE A 167 18.63 -1.28 -14.02
C PHE A 167 18.62 -0.86 -15.49
N LYS A 168 18.48 -1.83 -16.40
CA LYS A 168 18.55 -1.63 -17.86
C LYS A 168 17.19 -1.49 -18.52
N GLN A 169 16.18 -2.15 -17.96
CA GLN A 169 14.81 -2.10 -18.48
C GLN A 169 13.91 -1.70 -17.33
N VAL A 170 13.23 -0.57 -17.50
CA VAL A 170 12.31 -0.02 -16.48
C VAL A 170 11.00 0.30 -17.18
N ARG A 171 9.90 -0.10 -16.56
CA ARG A 171 8.53 0.26 -16.94
C ARG A 171 7.84 0.84 -15.71
N ILE A 172 7.26 2.02 -15.88
CA ILE A 172 6.55 2.74 -14.83
C ILE A 172 5.22 3.17 -15.43
N TRP A 173 4.12 2.84 -14.76
CA TRP A 173 2.79 3.30 -15.16
C TRP A 173 1.90 3.48 -13.92
N PRO A 174 0.96 4.44 -13.97
CA PRO A 174 0.05 4.66 -12.85
C PRO A 174 -0.98 3.54 -12.74
N PHE A 175 -1.42 3.28 -11.52
CA PHE A 175 -2.52 2.40 -11.19
C PHE A 175 -3.39 3.01 -10.09
N GLN A 176 -4.69 3.10 -10.33
CA GLN A 176 -5.64 3.69 -9.39
C GLN A 176 -6.20 2.59 -8.46
N CYS A 177 -5.84 2.65 -7.19
CA CYS A 177 -6.50 1.84 -6.16
C CYS A 177 -7.80 2.54 -5.76
N ILE A 178 -8.93 1.96 -6.12
CA ILE A 178 -10.25 2.58 -5.99
C ILE A 178 -10.79 2.35 -4.58
N ALA A 179 -11.16 3.40 -3.87
CA ALA A 179 -11.86 3.34 -2.60
C ALA A 179 -13.39 3.36 -2.79
N GLU A 180 -13.87 4.25 -3.66
CA GLU A 180 -15.30 4.49 -3.87
C GLU A 180 -15.56 5.07 -5.28
N LEU A 181 -16.71 4.74 -5.87
CA LEU A 181 -17.05 5.04 -7.27
C LEU A 181 -18.31 5.87 -7.45
N TRP A 182 -19.21 5.86 -6.48
CA TRP A 182 -20.61 6.22 -6.66
C TRP A 182 -21.17 7.11 -5.55
N SER A 183 -20.73 6.94 -4.31
CA SER A 183 -21.37 7.59 -3.15
C SER A 183 -20.37 8.34 -2.28
N GLY A 184 -20.54 9.66 -2.13
CA GLY A 184 -19.77 10.43 -1.16
C GLY A 184 -20.04 9.99 0.28
N GLU A 185 -21.24 9.46 0.56
CA GLU A 185 -21.61 8.95 1.88
C GLU A 185 -20.85 7.68 2.24
N GLU A 186 -20.75 6.72 1.31
CA GLU A 186 -19.96 5.49 1.53
C GLU A 186 -18.47 5.82 1.68
N PHE A 187 -17.96 6.78 0.90
CA PHE A 187 -16.60 7.25 1.08
C PHE A 187 -16.39 7.92 2.45
N ALA A 188 -17.34 8.70 2.93
CA ALA A 188 -17.25 9.34 4.25
C ALA A 188 -17.23 8.31 5.38
N ASN A 189 -18.07 7.27 5.32
CA ASN A 189 -18.05 6.14 6.27
C ASN A 189 -16.66 5.46 6.27
N PHE A 190 -16.14 5.13 5.09
CA PHE A 190 -14.79 4.55 4.96
C PHE A 190 -13.70 5.49 5.51
N HIS A 191 -13.82 6.79 5.27
CA HIS A 191 -12.87 7.79 5.78
C HIS A 191 -12.85 7.84 7.31
N GLU A 192 -14.00 7.72 7.96
CA GLU A 192 -14.09 7.68 9.42
C GLU A 192 -13.40 6.46 10.02
N GLU A 193 -13.58 5.28 9.42
CA GLU A 193 -12.90 4.06 9.86
C GLU A 193 -11.36 4.20 9.81
N LEU A 194 -10.86 4.93 8.81
CA LEU A 194 -9.44 5.24 8.67
C LEU A 194 -8.97 6.26 9.72
N PHE A 195 -9.75 7.31 9.94
CA PHE A 195 -9.37 8.50 10.71
C PHE A 195 -10.30 8.71 11.91
N LEU A 196 -10.25 7.79 12.88
CA LEU A 196 -11.04 7.87 14.11
C LEU A 196 -10.82 9.21 14.85
N ALA A 197 -11.85 10.05 14.88
CA ALA A 197 -11.95 11.19 15.78
C ALA A 197 -12.51 10.72 17.13
N LYS A 198 -11.99 11.25 18.25
CA LYS A 198 -12.48 10.93 19.61
C LYS A 198 -13.68 11.78 20.03
N ASP A 199 -13.93 12.87 19.33
CA ASP A 199 -14.96 13.86 19.61
C ASP A 199 -16.12 13.67 18.63
N GLU A 200 -17.31 13.38 19.15
CA GLU A 200 -18.52 13.08 18.37
C GLU A 200 -19.01 14.28 17.55
N GLU A 201 -18.86 15.50 18.07
CA GLU A 201 -19.28 16.72 17.36
C GLU A 201 -18.31 16.99 16.19
N LEU A 202 -17.02 16.86 16.46
CA LEU A 202 -16.00 16.94 15.41
C LEU A 202 -16.17 15.83 14.36
N HIS A 203 -16.56 14.63 14.79
CA HIS A 203 -16.83 13.48 13.93
C HIS A 203 -17.96 13.79 12.96
N ALA A 204 -19.15 14.16 13.47
CA ALA A 204 -20.29 14.51 12.64
C ALA A 204 -19.98 15.66 11.67
N LYS A 205 -19.26 16.69 12.14
CA LYS A 205 -18.84 17.80 11.28
C LYS A 205 -17.89 17.35 10.18
N ARG A 206 -16.91 16.49 10.50
CA ARG A 206 -15.97 15.95 9.52
C ARG A 206 -16.70 15.10 8.49
N PHE A 207 -17.64 14.26 8.90
CA PHE A 207 -18.44 13.42 8.03
C PHE A 207 -19.10 14.23 6.92
N GLU A 208 -19.88 15.25 7.29
CA GLU A 208 -20.62 16.09 6.34
C GLU A 208 -19.68 16.82 5.37
N ILE A 209 -18.52 17.29 5.84
CA ILE A 209 -17.50 17.93 5.01
C ILE A 209 -16.92 16.92 4.01
N VAL A 210 -16.51 15.74 4.47
CA VAL A 210 -15.92 14.70 3.63
C VAL A 210 -16.93 14.20 2.60
N LYS A 211 -18.17 13.93 3.01
CA LYS A 211 -19.27 13.52 2.13
C LYS A 211 -19.48 14.52 1.00
N ARG A 212 -19.65 15.80 1.33
CA ARG A 212 -19.81 16.87 0.33
C ARG A 212 -18.65 16.92 -0.65
N MET A 213 -17.40 16.91 -0.14
CA MET A 213 -16.21 16.95 -1.00
C MET A 213 -16.05 15.70 -1.87
N ALA A 214 -16.50 14.55 -1.39
CA ALA A 214 -16.53 13.31 -2.11
C ALA A 214 -17.57 13.33 -3.24
N ASP A 215 -18.77 13.84 -2.98
CA ASP A 215 -19.79 14.06 -4.02
C ASP A 215 -19.28 15.03 -5.11
N GLU A 216 -18.63 16.13 -4.71
CA GLU A 216 -18.00 17.08 -5.63
C GLU A 216 -16.87 16.44 -6.47
N TRP A 217 -16.11 15.49 -5.89
CA TRP A 217 -15.08 14.74 -6.60
C TRP A 217 -15.69 13.79 -7.62
N LEU A 218 -16.66 12.98 -7.20
CA LEU A 218 -17.35 12.00 -8.03
C LEU A 218 -18.11 12.65 -9.19
N ALA A 219 -18.67 13.84 -8.98
CA ALA A 219 -19.33 14.64 -10.03
C ALA A 219 -18.39 15.00 -11.21
N LYS A 220 -17.06 14.94 -11.03
CA LYS A 220 -16.07 15.12 -12.10
C LYS A 220 -15.90 13.88 -12.99
N GLY A 221 -16.51 12.76 -12.63
CA GLY A 221 -16.39 11.48 -13.33
C GLY A 221 -15.11 10.69 -12.99
N THR A 222 -14.46 10.99 -11.87
CA THR A 222 -13.22 10.33 -11.44
C THR A 222 -13.48 9.52 -10.17
N PRO A 223 -13.01 8.25 -10.07
CA PRO A 223 -13.12 7.47 -8.83
C PRO A 223 -12.38 8.15 -7.67
N ILE A 224 -12.85 7.93 -6.44
CA ILE A 224 -12.09 8.29 -5.24
C ILE A 224 -11.12 7.15 -4.94
N GLY A 225 -9.85 7.46 -4.73
CA GLY A 225 -8.84 6.44 -4.48
C GLY A 225 -7.44 6.98 -4.25
N LEU A 226 -6.48 6.06 -4.27
CA LEU A 226 -5.05 6.32 -4.19
C LEU A 226 -4.39 5.94 -5.52
N GLU A 227 -3.80 6.91 -6.22
CA GLU A 227 -2.95 6.60 -7.36
C GLU A 227 -1.60 6.09 -6.85
N THR A 228 -1.15 4.98 -7.40
CA THR A 228 0.16 4.37 -7.14
C THR A 228 0.91 4.19 -8.45
N TYR A 229 2.23 4.00 -8.40
CA TYR A 229 2.98 3.55 -9.58
C TYR A 229 3.28 2.06 -9.48
N VAL A 230 2.95 1.33 -10.53
CA VAL A 230 3.53 0.00 -10.76
C VAL A 230 4.85 0.19 -11.47
N ILE A 231 5.90 -0.37 -10.88
CA ILE A 231 7.26 -0.25 -11.37
C ILE A 231 7.85 -1.64 -11.55
N LEU A 232 8.19 -1.99 -12.78
CA LEU A 232 8.93 -3.20 -13.11
C LEU A 232 10.31 -2.83 -13.61
N ALA A 233 11.34 -3.41 -13.01
CA ALA A 233 12.73 -3.14 -13.36
C ALA A 233 13.55 -4.42 -13.47
N ARG A 234 14.44 -4.49 -14.48
CA ARG A 234 15.36 -5.61 -14.72
C ARG A 234 16.80 -5.11 -14.87
N LYS A 235 17.75 -5.79 -14.21
CA LYS A 235 19.20 -5.57 -14.34
C LYS A 235 19.79 -6.24 -15.58
#